data_AF-A0A959QG23-F1
#
_entry.id   AF-A0A959QG23-F1
#
_cell.length_a   1.000
_cell.length_b   1.000
_cell.length_c   1.000
_cell.angle_alpha   90.00
_cell.angle_beta   90.00
_cell.angle_gamma   90.00
#
_symmetry.space_group_name_H-M   'P 1'
#
loop_
_entity.id
_entity.type
_entity.pdbx_description
1 polymer ?
#
loop_
_entity_poly.entity_id
_entity_poly.type
_entity_poly.pdbx_seq_one_letter_code
_entity_poly.pdbx_strand_id
1 'polypeptide(L)'
;MDNQDFTPKTFWQRPEGTTGMIILAGLLIGGGYLLYTALPVLIGLAANTLYLALMLLALAAIVYMVLDPKMRNLVGYMYKSFMRWLTGLFVQIDPIGILKSYVEDLEDNLSKMNKQINKLRGQMHKLKEIIFNNKKAIEDNLQLASKAKE
;
A
#
# COMPACT_ATOMS: atom_id res chain seq x y z
N MET A 1 -29.75 -0.59 -4.76
CA MET A 1 -28.46 -1.29 -4.73
C MET A 1 -27.62 -0.66 -5.81
N ASP A 2 -26.76 0.28 -5.44
CA ASP A 2 -25.71 0.77 -6.31
C ASP A 2 -24.47 0.87 -5.43
N ASN A 3 -23.69 -0.21 -5.42
CA ASN A 3 -22.36 -0.21 -4.84
C ASN A 3 -21.46 0.45 -5.88
N GLN A 4 -21.30 1.78 -5.79
CA GLN A 4 -20.15 2.42 -6.40
C GLN A 4 -18.94 2.02 -5.56
N ASP A 5 -18.38 0.86 -5.88
CA ASP A 5 -17.09 0.42 -5.38
C ASP A 5 -16.06 1.44 -5.87
N PHE A 6 -15.68 2.38 -4.99
CA PHE A 6 -14.54 3.26 -5.19
C PHE A 6 -13.28 2.39 -5.22
N THR A 7 -12.95 1.85 -6.40
CA THR A 7 -11.66 1.18 -6.60
C THR A 7 -10.60 2.28 -6.59
N PRO A 8 -9.67 2.31 -5.62
CA PRO A 8 -8.65 3.34 -5.56
C PRO A 8 -7.83 3.28 -6.86
N LYS A 9 -7.82 4.39 -7.62
CA LYS A 9 -7.07 4.48 -8.88
C LYS A 9 -5.63 4.06 -8.66
N THR A 10 -5.19 3.05 -9.41
CA THR A 10 -3.82 2.52 -9.36
C THR A 10 -2.82 3.64 -9.67
N PHE A 11 -1.62 3.60 -9.09
CA PHE A 11 -0.58 4.64 -9.26
C PHE A 11 -0.37 5.09 -10.72
N TRP A 12 -0.45 4.16 -11.67
CA TRP A 12 -0.32 4.40 -13.11
C TRP A 12 -1.50 5.14 -13.77
N GLN A 13 -2.65 5.20 -13.11
CA GLN A 13 -3.85 5.92 -13.57
C GLN A 13 -3.92 7.35 -13.02
N ARG A 14 -2.99 7.71 -12.13
CA ARG A 14 -2.83 9.08 -11.64
C ARG A 14 -1.99 9.86 -12.65
N PRO A 15 -2.21 11.18 -12.82
CA PRO A 15 -1.37 12.04 -13.66
C PRO A 15 0.13 11.95 -13.30
N GLU A 16 0.43 11.57 -12.06
CA GLU A 16 1.78 11.30 -11.54
C GLU A 16 2.44 10.07 -12.21
N GLY A 17 1.68 9.00 -12.42
CA GLY A 17 2.16 7.75 -13.00
C GLY A 17 2.33 7.83 -14.51
N THR A 18 1.46 8.55 -15.22
CA THR A 18 1.59 8.78 -16.67
C THR A 18 2.79 9.65 -17.01
N THR A 19 3.05 10.69 -16.23
CA THR A 19 4.25 11.53 -16.37
C THR A 19 5.51 10.73 -16.02
N GLY A 20 5.43 9.88 -14.99
CA GLY A 20 6.50 8.95 -14.64
C GLY A 20 6.82 7.94 -15.73
N MET A 21 5.85 7.44 -16.50
CA MET A 21 6.15 6.53 -17.62
C MET A 21 6.97 7.23 -18.72
N ILE A 22 6.63 8.48 -19.04
CA ILE A 22 7.32 9.26 -20.08
C ILE A 22 8.76 9.57 -19.66
N ILE A 23 8.97 9.98 -18.40
CA ILE A 23 10.31 10.27 -17.87
C ILE A 23 11.16 9.00 -17.81
N LEU A 24 10.60 7.86 -17.37
CA LEU A 24 11.31 6.60 -17.32
C LEU A 24 11.69 6.12 -18.73
N ALA A 25 10.80 6.27 -19.71
CA ALA A 25 11.09 6.00 -21.12
C ALA A 25 12.21 6.92 -21.65
N GLY A 26 12.16 8.21 -21.33
CA GLY A 26 13.20 9.18 -21.68
C GLY A 26 14.55 8.86 -21.02
N LEU A 27 14.56 8.41 -19.76
CA LEU A 27 15.76 8.03 -19.03
C LEU A 27 16.36 6.73 -19.59
N LEU A 28 15.54 5.76 -19.98
CA LEU A 28 16.01 4.55 -20.65
C LEU A 28 16.64 4.85 -22.02
N ILE A 29 15.99 5.70 -22.83
CA ILE A 29 16.49 6.07 -24.16
C ILE A 29 17.75 6.95 -24.04
N GLY A 30 17.70 7.98 -23.20
CA GLY A 30 18.82 8.89 -22.97
C GLY A 30 20.00 8.22 -22.26
N GLY A 31 19.72 7.37 -21.27
CA GLY A 31 20.72 6.56 -20.57
C GLY A 31 21.35 5.52 -21.48
N GLY A 32 20.57 4.87 -22.34
CA GLY A 32 21.09 3.96 -23.36
C GLY A 32 21.99 4.66 -24.39
N TYR A 33 21.59 5.85 -24.84
CA TYR A 33 22.41 6.67 -25.76
C TYR A 33 23.70 7.15 -25.10
N LEU A 34 23.65 7.64 -23.85
CA LEU A 34 24.84 8.05 -23.11
C LEU A 34 25.79 6.86 -22.88
N LEU A 35 25.27 5.69 -22.51
CA LEU A 35 26.09 4.48 -22.40
C LEU A 35 26.75 4.13 -23.73
N TYR A 36 26.02 4.18 -24.84
CA TYR A 36 26.58 3.93 -26.17
C TYR A 36 27.71 4.89 -26.52
N THR A 37 27.55 6.19 -26.24
CA THR A 37 28.61 7.19 -26.47
C THR A 37 29.78 7.07 -25.49
N ALA A 38 29.56 6.53 -24.29
CA ALA A 38 30.59 6.32 -23.27
C ALA A 38 31.35 4.99 -23.44
N LEU A 39 30.85 4.05 -24.25
CA LEU A 39 31.51 2.76 -24.53
C LEU A 39 33.01 2.87 -24.88
N PRO A 40 33.45 3.81 -25.75
CA PRO A 40 34.87 3.93 -26.09
C PRO A 40 35.74 4.31 -24.88
N VAL A 41 35.22 5.18 -24.00
CA VAL A 41 35.90 5.59 -22.76
C VAL A 41 35.94 4.44 -21.75
N LEU A 42 34.84 3.68 -21.64
CA LEU A 42 34.79 2.49 -20.78
C LEU A 42 35.79 1.41 -21.22
N ILE A 43 35.97 1.22 -22.53
CA ILE A 43 36.97 0.29 -23.07
C ILE A 43 38.39 0.79 -22.76
N GLY A 44 38.64 2.10 -22.88
CA GLY A 44 39.93 2.71 -22.51
C GLY A 44 40.26 2.58 -21.01
N LEU A 45 39.26 2.70 -20.14
CA LEU A 45 39.41 2.49 -18.70
C LEU A 45 39.57 1.01 -18.34
N ALA A 46 38.95 0.10 -19.09
CA ALA A 46 39.07 -1.35 -18.90
C ALA A 46 40.48 -1.88 -19.21
N ALA A 47 41.31 -1.11 -19.92
CA ALA A 47 42.72 -1.44 -20.15
C ALA A 47 43.54 -1.48 -18.84
N ASN A 48 43.05 -0.82 -17.78
CA ASN A 48 43.66 -0.87 -16.46
C ASN A 48 42.92 -1.86 -15.55
N THR A 49 43.65 -2.84 -15.00
CA THR A 49 43.09 -3.91 -14.17
C THR A 49 42.35 -3.38 -12.92
N LEU A 50 42.78 -2.26 -12.35
CA LEU A 50 42.12 -1.64 -11.19
C LEU A 50 40.74 -1.07 -11.55
N TYR A 51 40.68 -0.30 -12.64
CA TYR A 51 39.41 0.29 -13.10
C TYR A 51 38.46 -0.78 -13.62
N LEU A 52 38.97 -1.83 -14.26
CA LEU A 52 38.18 -2.99 -14.66
C LEU A 52 37.53 -3.67 -13.44
N ALA A 53 38.26 -3.90 -12.35
CA ALA A 53 37.72 -4.48 -11.13
C ALA A 53 36.63 -3.61 -10.49
N LEU A 54 36.82 -2.28 -10.44
CA LEU A 54 35.82 -1.35 -9.94
C LEU A 54 34.55 -1.32 -10.81
N MET A 55 34.71 -1.33 -12.14
CA MET A 55 33.57 -1.39 -13.05
C MET A 55 32.78 -2.69 -12.90
N LEU A 56 33.44 -3.83 -12.74
CA LEU A 56 32.78 -5.11 -12.49
C LEU A 56 32.03 -5.13 -11.15
N LEU A 57 32.59 -4.54 -10.09
CA LEU A 57 31.89 -4.40 -8.81
C LEU A 57 30.64 -3.50 -8.92
N ALA A 58 30.74 -2.38 -9.63
CA ALA A 58 29.60 -1.50 -9.88
C ALA A 58 28.51 -2.24 -10.68
N LEU A 59 28.89 -3.00 -11.70
CA LEU A 59 27.97 -3.80 -12.51
C LEU A 59 27.30 -4.89 -11.65
N ALA A 60 28.06 -5.60 -10.82
CA ALA A 60 27.53 -6.58 -9.87
C ALA A 60 26.53 -5.95 -8.87
N ALA A 61 26.81 -4.74 -8.40
CA ALA A 61 25.88 -4.01 -7.51
C ALA A 61 24.57 -3.63 -8.22
N ILE A 62 24.63 -3.19 -9.48
CA ILE A 62 23.43 -2.90 -10.29
C ILE A 62 22.61 -4.18 -10.52
N VAL A 63 23.26 -5.28 -10.86
CA VAL A 63 22.60 -6.58 -11.04
C VAL A 63 21.94 -7.03 -9.73
N TYR A 64 22.64 -6.92 -8.60
CA TYR A 64 22.09 -7.24 -7.28
C TYR A 64 20.85 -6.39 -6.95
N MET A 65 20.87 -5.09 -7.26
CA MET A 65 19.73 -4.19 -7.06
C MET A 65 18.47 -4.63 -7.82
N VAL A 66 18.65 -5.18 -9.03
CA VAL A 66 17.54 -5.63 -9.89
C VAL A 66 17.02 -7.02 -9.48
N LEU A 67 17.92 -7.92 -9.05
CA LEU A 67 17.56 -9.29 -8.68
C LEU A 67 16.94 -9.38 -7.28
N ASP A 68 17.39 -8.58 -6.32
CA ASP A 68 16.87 -8.64 -4.95
C ASP A 68 15.48 -7.98 -4.86
N PRO A 69 14.42 -8.74 -4.49
CA PRO A 69 13.06 -8.21 -4.40
C PRO A 69 12.92 -7.07 -3.37
N LYS A 70 13.75 -7.03 -2.32
CA LYS A 70 13.74 -5.94 -1.33
C LYS A 70 14.29 -4.65 -1.93
N MET A 71 15.40 -4.74 -2.65
CA MET A 71 16.03 -3.59 -3.30
C MET A 71 15.16 -3.03 -4.42
N ARG A 72 14.58 -3.91 -5.26
CA ARG A 72 13.62 -3.50 -6.30
C ARG A 72 12.43 -2.74 -5.71
N ASN A 73 11.90 -3.19 -4.58
CA ASN A 73 10.80 -2.50 -3.91
C ASN A 73 11.24 -1.14 -3.35
N LEU A 74 12.41 -1.06 -2.71
CA LEU A 74 12.95 0.19 -2.17
C LEU A 74 13.15 1.24 -3.28
N VAL A 75 13.81 0.86 -4.38
CA VAL A 75 14.03 1.72 -5.54
C VAL A 75 12.70 2.16 -6.16
N GLY A 76 11.74 1.24 -6.25
CA GLY A 76 10.38 1.56 -6.69
C GLY A 76 9.67 2.59 -5.79
N TYR A 77 9.82 2.49 -4.46
CA TYR A 77 9.26 3.47 -3.52
C TYR A 77 9.97 4.82 -3.59
N MET A 78 11.29 4.82 -3.78
CA MET A 78 12.07 6.04 -3.98
C MET A 78 11.64 6.74 -5.28
N TYR A 79 11.49 6.00 -6.37
CA TYR A 79 11.00 6.51 -7.64
C TYR A 79 9.61 7.12 -7.51
N LYS A 80 8.66 6.42 -6.87
CA LYS A 80 7.31 6.94 -6.61
C LYS A 80 7.32 8.21 -5.75
N SER A 81 8.17 8.27 -4.73
CA SER A 81 8.31 9.44 -3.87
C SER A 81 8.87 10.65 -4.61
N PHE A 82 9.90 10.43 -5.44
CA PHE A 82 10.49 11.48 -6.28
C PHE A 82 9.51 11.97 -7.33
N MET A 83 8.79 11.07 -7.99
CA MET A 83 7.77 11.43 -8.98
C MET A 83 6.66 12.26 -8.35
N ARG A 84 6.16 11.90 -7.16
CA ARG A 84 5.15 12.69 -6.44
C ARG A 84 5.66 14.10 -6.12
N TRP A 85 6.94 14.25 -5.78
CA TRP A 85 7.57 15.56 -5.57
C TRP A 85 7.68 16.35 -6.87
N LEU A 86 8.20 15.73 -7.94
CA LEU A 86 8.41 16.38 -9.23
C LEU A 86 7.08 16.81 -9.87
N THR A 87 6.05 15.97 -9.84
CA THR A 87 4.74 16.28 -10.43
C THR A 87 3.97 17.30 -9.60
N GLY A 88 4.25 17.40 -8.31
CA GLY A 88 3.75 18.49 -7.47
C GLY A 88 4.27 19.88 -7.86
N LEU A 89 5.36 19.96 -8.63
CA LEU A 89 5.91 21.22 -9.15
C LEU A 89 5.32 21.65 -10.50
N PHE A 90 4.84 20.70 -11.33
CA PHE A 90 4.40 20.96 -12.70
C PHE A 90 2.89 20.75 -12.94
N VAL A 91 2.19 20.08 -12.02
CA VAL A 91 0.73 19.86 -12.06
C VAL A 91 0.13 20.50 -10.82
N GLN A 92 -0.87 21.39 -10.97
CA GLN A 92 -1.63 21.90 -9.83
C GLN A 92 -2.35 20.75 -9.13
N ILE A 93 -1.74 20.26 -8.06
CA ILE A 93 -2.44 19.50 -7.03
C ILE A 93 -3.04 20.57 -6.13
N ASP A 94 -4.34 20.82 -6.20
CA ASP A 94 -5.00 21.70 -5.22
C ASP A 94 -4.77 21.10 -3.82
N PRO A 95 -3.93 21.73 -2.97
CA PRO A 95 -3.55 21.14 -1.69
C PRO A 95 -4.77 20.99 -0.76
N ILE A 96 -5.77 21.85 -0.97
CA ILE A 96 -7.08 21.81 -0.31
C ILE A 96 -7.86 20.55 -0.70
N GLY A 97 -7.80 20.12 -1.96
CA GLY A 97 -8.54 18.95 -2.46
C GLY A 97 -8.07 17.63 -1.85
N ILE A 98 -6.76 17.45 -1.66
CA ILE A 98 -6.21 16.26 -0.99
C ILE A 98 -6.59 16.24 0.49
N LEU A 99 -6.49 17.37 1.18
CA LEU A 99 -6.87 17.47 2.59
C LEU A 99 -8.37 17.23 2.78
N LYS A 100 -9.21 17.75 1.87
CA LYS A 100 -10.66 17.49 1.86
C LYS A 100 -10.96 16.01 1.67
N SER A 101 -10.30 15.34 0.72
CA SER A 101 -10.44 13.89 0.52
C SER A 101 -10.01 13.10 1.75
N TYR A 102 -8.93 13.51 2.44
CA TYR A 102 -8.50 12.84 3.67
C TYR A 102 -9.50 13.05 4.82
N VAL A 103 -10.07 14.24 4.96
CA VAL A 103 -11.14 14.52 5.94
C VAL A 103 -12.39 13.70 5.62
N GLU A 104 -12.78 13.61 4.36
CA GLU A 104 -13.91 12.80 3.89
C GLU A 104 -13.68 11.31 4.17
N ASP A 105 -12.48 10.78 3.90
CA ASP A 105 -12.10 9.40 4.25
C ASP A 105 -12.16 9.15 5.76
N LEU A 106 -11.76 10.13 6.59
CA LEU A 106 -11.84 10.03 8.05
C LEU A 106 -13.29 10.04 8.55
N GLU A 107 -14.14 10.90 7.99
CA GLU A 107 -15.58 10.92 8.29
C GLU A 107 -16.25 9.59 7.93
N ASP A 108 -15.92 9.02 6.78
CA ASP A 108 -16.42 7.72 6.34
C ASP A 108 -15.95 6.58 7.24
N ASN A 109 -14.70 6.61 7.68
CA ASN A 109 -14.15 5.64 8.62
C ASN A 109 -14.83 5.75 10.00
N LEU A 110 -15.14 6.96 10.47
CA LEU A 110 -15.91 7.19 11.70
C LEU A 110 -17.32 6.60 11.55
N SER A 111 -17.98 6.82 10.41
CA SER A 111 -19.30 6.24 10.10
C SER A 111 -19.28 4.71 10.11
N LYS A 112 -18.26 4.09 9.48
CA LYS A 112 -18.06 2.63 9.50
C LYS A 112 -17.84 2.11 10.92
N MET A 113 -17.03 2.80 11.71
CA MET A 113 -16.78 2.44 13.12
C MET A 113 -18.06 2.53 13.95
N ASN A 114 -18.86 3.58 13.80
CA ASN A 114 -20.16 3.70 14.48
C ASN A 114 -21.12 2.56 14.13
N LYS A 115 -21.17 2.14 12.85
CA LYS A 115 -21.95 0.96 12.43
C LYS A 115 -21.46 -0.32 13.12
N GLN A 116 -20.15 -0.50 13.25
CA GLN A 116 -19.58 -1.66 13.95
C GLN A 116 -19.89 -1.63 15.45
N ILE A 117 -19.79 -0.46 16.11
CA ILE A 117 -20.16 -0.29 17.53
C ILE A 117 -21.63 -0.68 17.76
N ASN A 118 -22.53 -0.26 16.87
CA ASN A 118 -23.94 -0.63 16.98
C ASN A 118 -24.17 -2.15 16.82
N LYS A 119 -23.45 -2.80 15.91
CA LYS A 119 -23.48 -4.27 15.78
C LYS A 119 -23.00 -4.96 17.05
N LEU A 120 -21.88 -4.51 17.62
CA LEU A 120 -21.33 -5.03 18.88
C LEU A 120 -22.32 -4.84 20.05
N ARG A 121 -22.96 -3.68 20.16
CA ARG A 121 -24.02 -3.43 21.16
C ARG A 121 -25.20 -4.39 21.00
N GLY A 122 -25.64 -4.66 19.76
CA GLY A 122 -26.68 -5.65 19.49
C GLY A 122 -26.29 -7.07 19.89
N GLN A 123 -25.03 -7.46 19.61
CA GLN A 123 -24.50 -8.75 20.03
C GLN A 123 -24.43 -8.87 21.57
N MET A 124 -24.02 -7.82 22.27
CA MET A 124 -24.05 -7.80 23.74
C MET A 124 -25.46 -8.01 24.31
N HIS A 125 -26.48 -7.39 23.71
CA HIS A 125 -27.87 -7.58 24.15
C HIS A 125 -28.33 -9.03 23.98
N LYS A 126 -28.10 -9.63 22.81
CA LYS A 126 -28.42 -11.04 22.57
C LYS A 126 -27.72 -11.97 23.56
N LEU A 127 -26.45 -11.70 23.84
CA LEU A 127 -25.68 -12.52 24.79
C LEU A 127 -26.24 -12.41 26.21
N LYS A 128 -26.67 -11.21 26.64
CA LYS A 128 -27.36 -11.02 27.93
C LYS A 128 -28.69 -11.78 28.01
N GLU A 129 -29.47 -11.75 26.94
CA GLU A 129 -30.76 -12.45 26.86
C GLU A 129 -30.57 -13.98 26.93
N ILE A 130 -29.58 -14.52 26.21
CA ILE A 130 -29.22 -15.95 26.29
C ILE A 130 -28.82 -16.32 27.72
N ILE A 131 -28.01 -15.49 28.40
CA ILE A 131 -27.63 -15.73 29.79
C ILE A 131 -28.87 -15.74 30.71
N PHE A 132 -29.81 -14.82 30.51
CA PHE A 132 -31.04 -14.76 31.29
C PHE A 132 -31.91 -16.01 31.09
N ASN A 133 -32.15 -16.39 29.84
CA ASN A 133 -32.93 -17.58 29.50
C ASN A 133 -32.28 -18.86 30.03
N ASN A 134 -30.95 -18.98 29.92
CA ASN A 134 -30.22 -20.12 30.48
C ASN A 134 -30.35 -20.19 32.00
N LYS A 135 -30.27 -19.05 32.71
CA LYS A 135 -30.48 -19.03 34.17
C LYS A 135 -31.88 -19.51 34.55
N LYS A 136 -32.92 -19.03 33.84
CA LYS A 136 -34.30 -19.47 34.06
C LYS A 136 -34.47 -20.96 33.81
N ALA A 137 -33.93 -21.47 32.70
CA ALA A 137 -33.99 -22.90 32.38
C ALA A 137 -33.27 -23.76 33.44
N ILE A 138 -32.14 -23.29 33.98
CA ILE A 138 -31.46 -23.98 35.09
C ILE A 138 -32.38 -24.06 36.32
N GLU A 139 -33.03 -22.95 36.69
CA GLU A 139 -33.95 -22.92 37.83
C GLU A 139 -35.17 -23.85 37.63
N ASP A 140 -35.81 -23.79 36.47
CA ASP A 140 -36.95 -24.66 36.13
C ASP A 140 -36.54 -26.15 36.17
N ASN A 141 -35.38 -26.50 35.61
CA ASN A 141 -34.85 -27.86 35.62
C ASN A 141 -34.51 -28.34 37.04
N LEU A 142 -33.96 -27.46 37.90
CA LEU A 142 -33.69 -27.78 39.30
C LEU A 142 -34.98 -28.04 40.07
N GLN A 143 -36.03 -27.24 39.84
CA GLN A 143 -37.35 -27.45 40.46
C GLN A 143 -38.04 -28.74 40.01
N LEU A 144 -37.92 -29.10 38.73
CA LEU A 144 -38.42 -30.38 38.22
C LEU A 144 -37.67 -31.56 38.86
N ALA A 145 -36.34 -31.46 38.95
CA ALA A 145 -35.52 -32.49 39.58
C ALA A 145 -35.81 -32.65 41.08
N SER A 146 -36.09 -31.57 41.80
CA SER A 146 -36.48 -31.65 43.21
C SER A 146 -37.85 -32.29 43.41
N LYS A 147 -38.83 -31.99 42.55
CA LYS A 147 -40.17 -32.60 42.60
C LYS A 147 -40.20 -34.08 42.23
N ALA A 148 -39.25 -34.54 41.41
CA ALA A 148 -39.12 -35.95 41.04
C ALA A 148 -38.38 -36.79 42.09
N LYS A 149 -37.77 -36.13 43.10
CA LYS A 149 -37.02 -36.77 44.18
C LYS A 149 -37.87 -36.96 45.46
N GLU A 150 -38.98 -36.25 45.58
CA GLU A 150 -40.09 -36.55 46.50
C GLU A 150 -40.99 -37.66 45.93
#